data_AF-A0A972GNF6-F1
#
_entry.id   AF-A0A972GNF6-F1
#
_cell.length_a   1.000
_cell.length_b   1.000
_cell.length_c   1.000
_cell.angle_alpha   90.00
_cell.angle_beta   90.00
_cell.angle_gamma   90.00
#
_symmetry.space_group_name_H-M   'P 1'
#
loop_
_entity.id
_entity.type
_entity.pdbx_description
1 polymer ?
#
loop_
_entity_poly.entity_id
_entity_poly.type
_entity_poly.pdbx_seq_one_letter_code
_entity_poly.pdbx_strand_id
1 'polypeptide(L)'
;MTNRPPNNIPDPKRPPRHDPRTGEIPPVKRVRPEREAPPTPPARQGRARQRRDSGLYLPLWSIMLMLLLVFGLTAGIVALALNMGGRHAQGVVNPQGTLIPPTQPEPVLIVSSPIATERPADFPASPATATIPPQFDPNLVQGLFQAPPDFRLSGPILPTLVLTPTPVALVIGATVIVTDVGDQELNIRDAAGIFGTNIVLRAPQGQQFIVIGGPEQQDNLTWWQIQDSANPARSGWASAQYLRAIPAEQP
;
A
#
# COMPACT_ATOMS: atom_id res chain seq x y z
N MET A 1 83.60 41.01 68.12
CA MET A 1 83.26 39.71 67.54
C MET A 1 84.54 39.09 67.00
N THR A 2 84.82 37.88 67.45
CA THR A 2 86.14 37.26 67.54
C THR A 2 86.57 36.58 66.24
N ASN A 3 87.88 36.67 65.97
CA ASN A 3 88.63 35.99 64.91
C ASN A 3 88.43 34.47 64.89
N ARG A 4 88.36 33.86 63.69
CA ARG A 4 88.84 32.48 63.46
C ARG A 4 89.42 32.34 62.04
N PRO A 5 90.66 31.85 61.89
CA PRO A 5 91.38 31.79 60.61
C PRO A 5 91.04 30.54 59.77
N PRO A 6 91.44 30.52 58.48
CA PRO A 6 91.30 29.37 57.59
C PRO A 6 92.35 28.28 57.91
N ASN A 7 91.92 27.02 57.96
CA ASN A 7 92.85 25.90 58.12
C ASN A 7 93.38 25.47 56.75
N ASN A 8 94.70 25.56 56.60
CA ASN A 8 95.46 25.19 55.43
C ASN A 8 96.52 24.20 55.91
N ILE A 9 96.39 22.91 55.56
CA ILE A 9 97.49 21.94 55.69
C ILE A 9 97.59 21.14 54.40
N PRO A 10 98.74 21.17 53.70
CA PRO A 10 99.01 20.43 52.47
C PRO A 10 99.50 19.01 52.76
N ASP A 11 99.03 18.03 51.99
CA ASP A 11 99.55 16.65 52.04
C ASP A 11 100.62 16.44 50.95
N PRO A 12 101.90 16.16 51.31
CA PRO A 12 102.98 15.99 50.37
C PRO A 12 103.23 14.50 50.12
N LYS A 13 102.96 14.01 48.90
CA LYS A 13 103.70 12.90 48.28
C LYS A 13 103.24 12.66 46.84
N ARG A 14 103.99 13.25 45.91
CA ARG A 14 104.00 12.89 44.49
C ARG A 14 105.36 12.25 44.15
N PRO A 15 105.38 11.03 43.61
CA PRO A 15 106.49 10.53 42.78
C PRO A 15 106.01 10.27 41.32
N PRO A 16 106.90 10.06 40.34
CA PRO A 16 107.19 11.00 39.27
C PRO A 16 106.49 10.71 37.92
N ARG A 17 106.42 11.75 37.07
CA ARG A 17 106.14 11.64 35.63
C ARG A 17 107.26 10.86 34.93
N HIS A 18 106.88 9.88 34.12
CA HIS A 18 107.66 9.39 32.99
C HIS A 18 106.85 9.67 31.71
N ASP A 19 107.39 10.53 30.86
CA ASP A 19 107.17 10.57 29.40
C ASP A 19 108.50 10.09 28.78
N PRO A 20 108.62 9.70 27.50
CA PRO A 20 107.62 9.51 26.43
C PRO A 20 107.81 8.17 25.67
N ARG A 21 106.80 7.70 24.91
CA ARG A 21 106.99 7.09 23.57
C ARG A 21 105.67 6.64 22.95
N THR A 22 105.40 7.28 21.82
CA THR A 22 104.64 6.84 20.65
C THR A 22 104.30 5.35 20.58
N GLY A 23 103.01 5.07 20.57
CA GLY A 23 102.43 3.80 20.13
C GLY A 23 100.98 4.07 19.74
N GLU A 24 100.73 4.23 18.44
CA GLU A 24 99.38 4.20 17.88
C GLU A 24 98.68 2.91 18.31
N ILE A 25 97.56 3.04 19.03
CA ILE A 25 96.70 1.91 19.39
C ILE A 25 95.62 1.81 18.30
N PRO A 26 95.48 0.67 17.58
CA PRO A 26 94.43 0.48 16.60
C PRO A 26 93.04 0.41 17.28
N PRO A 27 91.94 0.72 16.56
CA PRO A 27 90.61 0.73 17.18
C PRO A 27 90.22 -0.67 17.63
N VAL A 28 89.97 -0.81 18.94
CA VAL A 28 89.39 -2.00 19.57
C VAL A 28 88.01 -2.24 18.97
N LYS A 29 87.90 -3.29 18.14
CA LYS A 29 86.65 -3.84 17.63
C LYS A 29 85.87 -4.39 18.82
N ARG A 30 84.92 -3.61 19.36
CA ARG A 30 83.98 -4.11 20.38
C ARG A 30 83.17 -5.24 19.77
N VAL A 31 83.50 -6.47 20.13
CA VAL A 31 82.62 -7.63 19.92
C VAL A 31 81.41 -7.40 20.81
N ARG A 32 80.31 -6.99 20.20
CA ARG A 32 79.00 -6.92 20.84
C ARG A 32 78.61 -8.35 21.21
N PRO A 33 78.23 -8.68 22.45
CA PRO A 33 77.61 -9.97 22.71
C PRO A 33 76.32 -10.02 21.89
N GLU A 34 76.24 -11.03 21.02
CA GLU A 34 75.08 -11.41 20.23
C GLU A 34 73.90 -11.55 21.20
N ARG A 35 73.06 -10.52 21.28
CA ARG A 35 71.79 -10.60 22.00
C ARG A 35 70.90 -11.44 21.11
N GLU A 36 70.85 -12.74 21.43
CA GLU A 36 70.00 -13.74 20.81
C GLU A 36 68.60 -13.13 20.62
N ALA A 37 68.26 -12.85 19.37
CA ALA A 37 66.96 -12.31 19.02
C ALA A 37 65.90 -13.36 19.38
N PRO A 38 64.74 -12.97 19.95
CA PRO A 38 63.65 -13.91 20.10
C PRO A 38 63.33 -14.52 18.72
N PRO A 39 62.99 -15.83 18.64
CA PRO A 39 62.64 -16.43 17.36
C PRO A 39 61.51 -15.63 16.76
N THR A 40 61.75 -15.10 15.56
CA THR A 40 60.76 -14.41 14.74
C THR A 40 59.49 -15.27 14.71
N PRO A 41 58.33 -14.76 15.15
CA PRO A 41 57.10 -15.52 14.98
C PRO A 41 56.92 -15.80 13.49
N PRO A 42 56.49 -17.01 13.07
CA PRO A 42 56.25 -17.28 11.67
C PRO A 42 55.30 -16.22 11.16
N ALA A 43 55.67 -15.57 10.06
CA ALA A 43 54.83 -14.61 9.38
C ALA A 43 53.45 -15.21 9.26
N ARG A 44 52.51 -14.74 10.09
CA ARG A 44 51.09 -15.00 9.90
C ARG A 44 50.80 -14.31 8.58
N GLN A 45 50.88 -15.07 7.49
CA GLN A 45 50.25 -14.74 6.23
C GLN A 45 48.78 -14.57 6.60
N GLY A 46 48.42 -13.33 6.92
CA GLY A 46 47.05 -12.89 6.89
C GLY A 46 46.59 -13.31 5.52
N ARG A 47 45.67 -14.28 5.47
CA ARG A 47 44.82 -14.49 4.31
C ARG A 47 44.04 -13.20 4.16
N ALA A 48 44.70 -12.25 3.51
CA ALA A 48 44.12 -11.08 2.93
C ALA A 48 42.90 -11.60 2.21
N ARG A 49 41.76 -11.10 2.66
CA ARG A 49 40.44 -11.29 2.08
C ARG A 49 40.64 -11.49 0.58
N GLN A 50 40.40 -12.72 0.11
CA GLN A 50 40.21 -12.96 -1.31
C GLN A 50 38.97 -12.14 -1.68
N ARG A 51 39.23 -10.89 -2.06
CA ARG A 51 38.36 -10.11 -2.91
C ARG A 51 37.99 -11.04 -4.05
N ARG A 52 36.73 -11.44 -4.03
CA ARG A 52 35.83 -11.53 -5.18
C ARG A 52 36.52 -11.13 -6.48
N ASP A 53 37.20 -12.09 -7.10
CA ASP A 53 37.62 -12.04 -8.49
C ASP A 53 37.46 -13.45 -9.09
N SER A 54 36.28 -14.06 -8.89
CA SER A 54 35.69 -14.80 -9.99
C SER A 54 34.87 -13.78 -10.77
N GLY A 55 35.55 -13.10 -11.69
CA GLY A 55 34.89 -12.52 -12.85
C GLY A 55 34.11 -13.64 -13.51
N LEU A 56 32.81 -13.72 -13.17
CA LEU A 56 31.81 -14.60 -13.77
C LEU A 56 31.67 -14.17 -15.23
N TYR A 57 32.66 -14.51 -16.05
CA TYR A 57 32.47 -14.70 -17.48
C TYR A 57 31.54 -15.90 -17.62
N LEU A 58 30.24 -15.66 -17.43
CA LEU A 58 29.23 -16.51 -18.05
C LEU A 58 29.56 -16.48 -19.54
N PRO A 59 29.80 -17.64 -20.18
CA PRO A 59 30.06 -17.64 -21.62
C PRO A 59 28.93 -16.86 -22.30
N LEU A 60 29.24 -16.04 -23.31
CA LEU A 60 28.25 -15.21 -24.01
C LEU A 60 26.99 -16.02 -24.41
N TRP A 61 27.18 -17.30 -24.72
CA TRP A 61 26.11 -18.26 -24.94
C TRP A 61 25.14 -18.45 -23.77
N SER A 62 25.61 -18.45 -22.52
CA SER A 62 24.77 -18.51 -21.34
C SER A 62 23.97 -17.22 -21.11
N ILE A 63 24.52 -16.06 -21.46
CA ILE A 63 23.78 -14.79 -21.43
C ILE A 63 22.69 -14.77 -22.49
N MET A 64 23.00 -15.23 -23.71
CA MET A 64 22.01 -15.38 -24.78
C MET A 64 20.89 -16.36 -24.40
N LEU A 65 21.23 -17.51 -23.80
CA LEU A 65 20.25 -18.49 -23.33
C LEU A 65 19.40 -17.94 -22.17
N MET A 66 20.02 -17.24 -21.22
CA MET A 66 19.31 -16.59 -20.12
C MET A 66 18.33 -15.53 -20.65
N LEU A 67 18.77 -14.68 -21.59
CA LEU A 67 17.92 -13.67 -22.19
C LEU A 67 16.78 -14.30 -23.00
N LEU A 68 17.04 -15.36 -23.77
CA LEU A 68 15.99 -16.10 -24.49
C LEU A 68 14.96 -16.71 -23.54
N LEU A 69 15.42 -17.30 -22.43
CA LEU A 69 14.55 -17.89 -21.42
C LEU A 69 13.67 -16.84 -20.76
N VAL A 70 14.26 -15.71 -20.36
CA VAL A 70 13.50 -14.59 -19.77
C VAL A 70 12.49 -14.06 -20.78
N PHE A 71 12.91 -13.82 -22.03
CA PHE A 71 12.02 -13.32 -23.08
C PHE A 71 10.87 -14.29 -23.36
N GLY A 72 11.16 -15.59 -23.41
CA GLY A 72 10.18 -16.65 -23.58
C GLY A 72 9.20 -16.75 -22.42
N LEU A 73 9.67 -16.57 -21.17
CA LEU A 73 8.80 -16.53 -19.98
C LEU A 73 7.90 -15.29 -20.00
N THR A 74 8.44 -14.11 -20.31
CA THR A 74 7.63 -12.89 -20.43
C THR A 74 6.63 -12.98 -21.58
N ALA A 75 7.05 -13.44 -22.75
CA ALA A 75 6.16 -13.63 -23.90
C ALA A 75 5.11 -14.71 -23.62
N GLY A 76 5.49 -15.78 -22.90
CA GLY A 76 4.59 -16.83 -22.46
C GLY A 76 3.53 -16.33 -21.48
N ILE A 77 3.91 -15.51 -20.50
CA ILE A 77 2.98 -14.89 -19.55
C ILE A 77 2.04 -13.91 -20.27
N VAL A 78 2.57 -13.07 -21.17
CA VAL A 78 1.76 -12.15 -21.98
C VAL A 78 0.81 -12.91 -22.90
N ALA A 79 1.29 -13.94 -23.59
CA ALA A 79 0.46 -14.79 -24.44
C ALA A 79 -0.60 -15.55 -23.63
N LEU A 80 -0.27 -16.00 -22.41
CA LEU A 80 -1.20 -16.64 -21.50
C LEU A 80 -2.27 -15.65 -21.02
N ALA A 81 -1.89 -14.44 -20.64
CA ALA A 81 -2.81 -13.38 -20.24
C ALA A 81 -3.73 -12.98 -21.40
N LEU A 82 -3.21 -12.88 -22.62
CA LEU A 82 -4.01 -12.60 -23.82
C LEU A 82 -4.94 -13.77 -24.18
N ASN A 83 -4.50 -15.03 -24.04
CA ASN A 83 -5.34 -16.21 -24.28
C ASN A 83 -6.40 -16.42 -23.19
N MET A 84 -6.13 -16.01 -21.94
CA MET A 84 -7.09 -16.08 -20.83
C MET A 84 -8.06 -14.89 -20.85
N GLY A 85 -7.63 -13.71 -21.32
CA GLY A 85 -8.46 -12.50 -21.43
C GLY A 85 -9.42 -12.49 -22.62
N GLY A 86 -9.30 -13.42 -23.57
CA GLY A 86 -10.12 -13.46 -24.80
C GLY A 86 -11.22 -14.54 -24.85
N ARG A 87 -11.38 -15.38 -23.82
CA ARG A 87 -12.26 -16.59 -23.89
C ARG A 87 -13.67 -16.42 -23.33
N HIS A 88 -14.06 -15.22 -22.90
CA HIS A 88 -15.44 -14.93 -22.50
C HIS A 88 -16.16 -14.11 -23.56
N ALA A 89 -16.23 -14.65 -24.77
CA ALA A 89 -17.18 -14.20 -25.79
C ALA A 89 -17.77 -15.42 -26.48
N GLN A 90 -18.41 -16.30 -25.70
CA GLN A 90 -19.45 -17.14 -26.28
C GLN A 90 -20.60 -16.21 -26.64
N GLY A 91 -20.57 -15.72 -27.88
CA GLY A 91 -21.70 -15.01 -28.46
C GLY A 91 -22.93 -15.91 -28.32
N VAL A 92 -23.95 -15.40 -27.63
CA VAL A 92 -25.28 -16.01 -27.63
C VAL A 92 -25.77 -15.94 -29.07
N VAL A 93 -25.84 -17.09 -29.74
CA VAL A 93 -26.30 -17.20 -31.12
C VAL A 93 -27.83 -17.14 -31.11
N ASN A 94 -28.41 -16.08 -31.64
CA ASN A 94 -29.83 -16.09 -32.02
C ASN A 94 -30.05 -17.16 -33.12
N PRO A 95 -31.23 -17.80 -33.22
CA PRO A 95 -31.50 -18.86 -34.20
C PRO A 95 -31.34 -18.48 -35.69
N GLN A 96 -30.97 -17.23 -36.00
CA GLN A 96 -30.66 -16.73 -37.34
C GLN A 96 -29.15 -16.44 -37.59
N GLY A 97 -28.23 -16.85 -36.70
CA GLY A 97 -26.79 -16.92 -37.02
C GLY A 97 -26.07 -15.59 -37.29
N THR A 98 -26.55 -14.46 -36.76
CA THR A 98 -25.92 -13.14 -36.93
C THR A 98 -25.13 -12.72 -35.69
N LEU A 99 -23.91 -12.24 -35.87
CA LEU A 99 -23.02 -11.73 -34.80
C LEU A 99 -23.55 -10.38 -34.27
N ILE A 100 -23.94 -10.32 -33.00
CA ILE A 100 -24.29 -9.07 -32.30
C ILE A 100 -22.99 -8.53 -31.67
N PRO A 101 -22.50 -7.33 -32.03
CA PRO A 101 -21.38 -6.71 -31.33
C PRO A 101 -21.78 -6.43 -29.87
N PRO A 102 -20.84 -6.47 -28.89
CA PRO A 102 -21.14 -6.08 -27.53
C PRO A 102 -21.54 -4.59 -27.53
N THR A 103 -22.84 -4.34 -27.48
CA THR A 103 -23.44 -3.03 -27.32
C THR A 103 -23.15 -2.61 -25.88
N GLN A 104 -22.07 -1.85 -25.74
CA GLN A 104 -21.83 -1.01 -24.58
C GLN A 104 -23.11 -0.19 -24.34
N PRO A 105 -23.81 -0.36 -23.21
CA PRO A 105 -24.99 0.44 -22.95
C PRO A 105 -24.54 1.90 -22.85
N GLU A 106 -25.03 2.71 -23.78
CA GLU A 106 -24.90 4.16 -23.75
C GLU A 106 -25.37 4.64 -22.36
N PRO A 107 -24.59 5.45 -21.63
CA PRO A 107 -25.03 5.95 -20.33
C PRO A 107 -26.26 6.82 -20.52
N VAL A 108 -27.45 6.26 -20.25
CA VAL A 108 -28.70 7.02 -20.18
C VAL A 108 -28.61 7.90 -18.93
N LEU A 109 -28.26 9.16 -19.13
CA LEU A 109 -28.24 10.17 -18.08
C LEU A 109 -29.69 10.50 -17.68
N ILE A 110 -30.21 9.82 -16.66
CA ILE A 110 -31.48 10.19 -16.05
C ILE A 110 -31.22 11.37 -15.11
N VAL A 111 -31.33 12.59 -15.63
CA VAL A 111 -31.34 13.81 -14.83
C VAL A 111 -32.66 13.87 -14.08
N SER A 112 -32.68 13.44 -12.82
CA SER A 112 -33.79 13.71 -11.90
C SER A 112 -33.56 15.07 -11.27
N SER A 113 -34.07 16.14 -11.87
CA SER A 113 -34.14 17.45 -11.22
C SER A 113 -35.39 17.50 -10.33
N PRO A 114 -35.27 17.74 -9.00
CA PRO A 114 -36.41 18.03 -8.15
C PRO A 114 -36.81 19.50 -8.34
N ILE A 115 -37.36 19.82 -9.51
CA ILE A 115 -38.07 21.09 -9.65
C ILE A 115 -39.47 20.81 -9.12
N ALA A 116 -39.80 21.42 -7.97
CA ALA A 116 -41.17 21.44 -7.49
C ALA A 116 -42.03 22.10 -8.57
N THR A 117 -42.86 21.32 -9.24
CA THR A 117 -43.89 21.83 -10.14
C THR A 117 -44.79 22.74 -9.31
N GLU A 118 -44.64 24.06 -9.47
CA GLU A 118 -45.66 25.01 -9.03
C GLU A 118 -46.93 24.67 -9.81
N ARG A 119 -47.86 24.00 -9.13
CA ARG A 119 -49.17 23.68 -9.66
C ARG A 119 -49.91 25.02 -9.85
N PRO A 120 -50.32 25.37 -11.08
CA PRO A 120 -51.21 26.51 -11.28
C PRO A 120 -52.47 26.30 -10.44
N ALA A 121 -52.87 27.34 -9.71
CA ALA A 121 -54.04 27.32 -8.82
C ALA A 121 -55.38 27.11 -9.55
N ASP A 122 -55.37 27.06 -10.89
CA ASP A 122 -56.56 27.03 -11.74
C ASP A 122 -56.97 25.61 -12.19
N PHE A 123 -56.66 24.58 -11.41
CA PHE A 123 -57.33 23.30 -11.59
C PHE A 123 -58.66 23.32 -10.84
N PRO A 124 -59.82 23.31 -11.52
CA PRO A 124 -61.07 23.08 -10.83
C PRO A 124 -60.99 21.70 -10.18
N ALA A 125 -61.08 21.66 -8.85
CA ALA A 125 -61.24 20.44 -8.08
C ALA A 125 -62.66 19.89 -8.29
N SER A 126 -62.99 19.54 -9.52
CA SER A 126 -64.13 18.68 -9.80
C SER A 126 -63.59 17.26 -9.79
N PRO A 127 -63.95 16.41 -8.81
CA PRO A 127 -63.69 14.98 -8.96
C PRO A 127 -64.34 14.55 -10.27
N ALA A 128 -63.60 13.83 -11.11
CA ALA A 128 -64.23 13.10 -12.20
C ALA A 128 -65.29 12.20 -11.55
N THR A 129 -66.56 12.57 -11.68
CA THR A 129 -67.67 11.72 -11.28
C THR A 129 -67.46 10.39 -11.99
N ALA A 130 -67.22 9.32 -11.24
CA ALA A 130 -67.13 7.99 -11.81
C ALA A 130 -68.45 7.70 -12.53
N THR A 131 -68.41 7.57 -13.86
CA THR A 131 -69.54 7.08 -14.63
C THR A 131 -69.70 5.60 -14.29
N ILE A 132 -70.49 5.34 -13.25
CA ILE A 132 -70.87 3.99 -12.87
C ILE A 132 -71.80 3.45 -13.98
N PRO A 133 -71.49 2.30 -14.59
CA PRO A 133 -72.38 1.71 -15.59
C PRO A 133 -73.74 1.40 -14.95
N PRO A 134 -74.88 1.52 -15.68
CA PRO A 134 -76.25 1.46 -15.15
C PRO A 134 -76.60 0.20 -14.34
N GLN A 135 -75.78 -0.83 -14.42
CA GLN A 135 -75.89 -2.09 -13.66
C GLN A 135 -75.60 -1.96 -12.15
N PHE A 136 -75.17 -0.80 -11.66
CA PHE A 136 -74.92 -0.54 -10.24
C PHE A 136 -75.72 0.67 -9.71
N ASP A 137 -76.90 0.96 -10.27
CA ASP A 137 -77.81 1.96 -9.71
C ASP A 137 -78.44 1.41 -8.41
N PRO A 138 -78.12 1.95 -7.21
CA PRO A 138 -78.60 1.43 -5.94
C PRO A 138 -80.13 1.58 -5.77
N ASN A 139 -80.78 2.39 -6.62
CA ASN A 139 -82.23 2.60 -6.57
C ASN A 139 -83.04 1.59 -7.40
N LEU A 140 -82.40 0.71 -8.17
CA LEU A 140 -83.07 -0.31 -9.00
C LEU A 140 -82.94 -1.75 -8.46
N VAL A 141 -82.29 -1.96 -7.30
CA VAL A 141 -81.96 -3.31 -6.80
C VAL A 141 -82.56 -3.56 -5.41
N GLN A 142 -83.89 -3.58 -5.31
CA GLN A 142 -84.62 -4.07 -4.13
C GLN A 142 -84.85 -5.60 -4.15
N GLY A 143 -83.96 -6.41 -4.75
CA GLY A 143 -84.23 -7.85 -4.75
C GLY A 143 -83.17 -8.85 -5.19
N LEU A 144 -82.04 -8.45 -5.77
CA LEU A 144 -81.05 -9.41 -6.29
C LEU A 144 -79.61 -8.94 -6.07
N PHE A 145 -79.20 -8.79 -4.81
CA PHE A 145 -77.76 -8.78 -4.49
C PHE A 145 -77.24 -10.21 -4.45
N GLN A 146 -77.15 -10.86 -5.61
CA GLN A 146 -76.23 -11.98 -5.77
C GLN A 146 -74.85 -11.36 -5.98
N ALA A 147 -73.98 -11.48 -4.97
CA ALA A 147 -72.56 -11.24 -5.18
C ALA A 147 -72.11 -12.13 -6.34
N PRO A 148 -71.45 -11.59 -7.39
CA PRO A 148 -70.87 -12.44 -8.42
C PRO A 148 -69.96 -13.45 -7.73
N PRO A 149 -70.12 -14.77 -7.96
CA PRO A 149 -69.41 -15.79 -7.20
C PRO A 149 -67.89 -15.74 -7.37
N ASP A 150 -67.39 -15.02 -8.38
CA ASP A 150 -65.97 -15.03 -8.73
C ASP A 150 -65.47 -13.64 -9.18
N PHE A 151 -65.35 -12.71 -8.23
CA PHE A 151 -64.39 -11.61 -8.36
C PHE A 151 -62.99 -12.15 -8.07
N ARG A 152 -62.36 -12.78 -9.06
CA ARG A 152 -60.96 -13.21 -9.00
C ARG A 152 -60.12 -12.14 -9.69
N LEU A 153 -59.15 -11.56 -8.95
CA LEU A 153 -58.07 -10.76 -9.54
C LEU A 153 -57.14 -11.70 -10.32
N SER A 154 -57.60 -12.14 -11.49
CA SER A 154 -56.81 -12.93 -12.43
C SER A 154 -55.92 -11.97 -13.21
N GLY A 155 -54.72 -11.77 -12.72
CA GLY A 155 -53.66 -11.02 -13.39
C GLY A 155 -52.32 -11.71 -13.14
N PRO A 156 -51.33 -11.50 -14.01
CA PRO A 156 -49.97 -11.96 -13.74
C PRO A 156 -49.50 -11.32 -12.43
N ILE A 157 -49.09 -12.14 -11.46
CA ILE A 157 -48.39 -11.64 -10.29
C ILE A 157 -47.06 -11.06 -10.77
N LEU A 158 -46.81 -9.78 -10.48
CA LEU A 158 -45.49 -9.20 -10.69
C LEU A 158 -44.51 -9.94 -9.75
N PRO A 159 -43.30 -10.30 -10.21
CA PRO A 159 -42.29 -10.83 -9.32
C PRO A 159 -42.04 -9.82 -8.20
N THR A 160 -41.93 -10.32 -6.96
CA THR A 160 -41.59 -9.51 -5.80
C THR A 160 -40.28 -8.77 -6.05
N LEU A 161 -40.30 -7.44 -6.02
CA LEU A 161 -39.11 -6.61 -6.10
C LEU A 161 -38.23 -6.88 -4.87
N VAL A 162 -37.05 -7.45 -5.10
CA VAL A 162 -36.01 -7.56 -4.08
C VAL A 162 -35.26 -6.23 -4.06
N LEU A 163 -35.50 -5.42 -3.03
CA LEU A 163 -34.73 -4.20 -2.81
C LEU A 163 -33.32 -4.61 -2.37
N THR A 164 -32.32 -4.35 -3.20
CA THR A 164 -30.92 -4.42 -2.76
C THR A 164 -30.66 -3.26 -1.79
N PRO A 165 -29.90 -3.47 -0.71
CA PRO A 165 -29.52 -2.37 0.17
C PRO A 165 -28.80 -1.30 -0.64
N THR A 166 -29.22 -0.04 -0.50
CA THR A 166 -28.51 1.08 -1.12
C THR A 166 -27.09 1.13 -0.57
N PRO A 167 -26.05 1.14 -1.43
CA PRO A 167 -24.67 1.28 -0.97
C PRO A 167 -24.52 2.57 -0.16
N VAL A 168 -24.04 2.44 1.08
CA VAL A 168 -23.75 3.60 1.93
C VAL A 168 -22.53 4.31 1.35
N ALA A 169 -22.70 5.57 0.95
CA ALA A 169 -21.60 6.38 0.46
C ALA A 169 -20.61 6.70 1.59
N LEU A 170 -19.32 6.76 1.26
CA LEU A 170 -18.31 7.28 2.18
C LEU A 170 -18.49 8.80 2.28
N VAL A 171 -18.66 9.28 3.51
CA VAL A 171 -18.77 10.71 3.82
C VAL A 171 -17.84 11.05 4.98
N ILE A 172 -17.43 12.30 5.07
CA ILE A 172 -16.61 12.79 6.19
C ILE A 172 -17.42 12.66 7.48
N GLY A 173 -16.77 12.18 8.54
CA GLY A 173 -17.39 11.86 9.83
C GLY A 173 -18.01 10.47 9.92
N ALA A 174 -18.13 9.73 8.82
CA ALA A 174 -18.62 8.36 8.87
C ALA A 174 -17.58 7.40 9.49
N THR A 175 -18.09 6.40 10.21
CA THR A 175 -17.27 5.25 10.61
C THR A 175 -17.18 4.29 9.43
N VAL A 176 -15.96 3.94 9.05
CA VAL A 176 -15.67 2.99 7.98
C VAL A 176 -14.97 1.76 8.56
N ILE A 177 -15.23 0.61 7.95
CA ILE A 177 -14.56 -0.64 8.25
C ILE A 177 -13.73 -1.08 7.05
N VAL A 178 -12.54 -1.61 7.32
CA VAL A 178 -11.65 -2.16 6.30
C VAL A 178 -12.18 -3.52 5.84
N THR A 179 -12.44 -3.66 4.55
CA THR A 179 -12.91 -4.91 3.91
C THR A 179 -12.03 -5.30 2.74
N ASP A 180 -12.14 -6.57 2.31
CA ASP A 180 -11.51 -7.06 1.08
C ASP A 180 -9.96 -7.02 1.06
N VAL A 181 -9.32 -7.10 2.23
CA VAL A 181 -7.84 -7.12 2.36
C VAL A 181 -7.26 -8.46 2.80
N GLY A 182 -8.07 -9.39 3.32
CA GLY A 182 -7.62 -10.70 3.79
C GLY A 182 -6.43 -10.60 4.76
N ASP A 183 -5.40 -11.41 4.52
CA ASP A 183 -4.16 -11.44 5.33
C ASP A 183 -3.14 -10.35 4.95
N GLN A 184 -3.41 -9.56 3.92
CA GLN A 184 -2.42 -8.60 3.37
C GLN A 184 -2.45 -7.24 4.08
N GLU A 185 -3.49 -6.97 4.87
CA GLU A 185 -3.76 -5.69 5.54
C GLU A 185 -3.92 -4.51 4.54
N LEU A 186 -4.67 -3.49 4.95
CA LEU A 186 -4.81 -2.26 4.19
C LEU A 186 -3.60 -1.36 4.43
N ASN A 187 -2.91 -0.98 3.35
CA ASN A 187 -1.85 0.02 3.41
C ASN A 187 -2.44 1.44 3.47
N ILE A 188 -2.16 2.12 4.57
CA ILE A 188 -2.54 3.51 4.82
C ILE A 188 -1.30 4.38 4.63
N ARG A 189 -1.43 5.43 3.82
CA ARG A 189 -0.33 6.22 3.30
C ARG A 189 -0.30 7.64 3.85
N ASP A 190 0.83 8.33 3.72
CA ASP A 190 1.01 9.73 4.14
C ASP A 190 0.24 10.72 3.24
N ALA A 191 0.08 10.39 1.97
CA ALA A 191 -0.69 11.16 0.99
C ALA A 191 -1.60 10.25 0.14
N ALA A 192 -2.57 10.85 -0.55
CA ALA A 192 -3.36 10.17 -1.55
C ALA A 192 -2.44 9.69 -2.71
N GLY A 193 -2.64 8.46 -3.18
CA GLY A 193 -1.89 7.89 -4.30
C GLY A 193 -0.99 6.71 -3.96
N ILE A 194 -0.62 5.97 -5.01
CA ILE A 194 0.28 4.82 -5.01
C ILE A 194 1.73 5.28 -5.17
N PHE A 195 1.97 6.27 -6.03
CA PHE A 195 3.31 6.74 -6.38
C PHE A 195 3.75 7.93 -5.54
N GLY A 196 5.02 7.94 -5.11
CA GLY A 196 5.59 9.04 -4.32
C GLY A 196 5.10 9.14 -2.88
N THR A 197 4.39 8.12 -2.39
CA THR A 197 3.79 8.07 -1.05
C THR A 197 4.41 6.95 -0.22
N ASN A 198 4.45 7.14 1.11
CA ASN A 198 4.97 6.17 2.06
C ASN A 198 3.82 5.54 2.86
N ILE A 199 3.98 4.27 3.22
CA ILE A 199 3.02 3.57 4.08
C ILE A 199 3.31 3.97 5.53
N VAL A 200 2.35 4.67 6.15
CA VAL A 200 2.42 5.15 7.54
C VAL A 200 1.81 4.12 8.49
N LEU A 201 0.78 3.40 8.04
CA LEU A 201 0.09 2.42 8.86
C LEU A 201 -0.39 1.23 8.02
N ARG A 202 -0.52 0.07 8.67
CA ARG A 202 -1.23 -1.08 8.12
C ARG A 202 -2.41 -1.41 9.02
N ALA A 203 -3.58 -1.62 8.42
CA ALA A 203 -4.80 -1.93 9.14
C ALA A 203 -5.34 -3.31 8.73
N PRO A 204 -5.55 -4.23 9.67
CA PRO A 204 -6.11 -5.54 9.34
C PRO A 204 -7.58 -5.43 8.90
N GLN A 205 -8.07 -6.48 8.26
CA GLN A 205 -9.50 -6.58 7.91
C GLN A 205 -10.38 -6.46 9.16
N GLY A 206 -11.49 -5.75 9.03
CA GLY A 206 -12.45 -5.54 10.11
C GLY A 206 -12.09 -4.39 11.06
N GLN A 207 -10.92 -3.76 10.90
CA GLN A 207 -10.57 -2.58 11.69
C GLN A 207 -11.44 -1.38 11.29
N GLN A 208 -11.90 -0.63 12.30
CA GLN A 208 -12.76 0.54 12.12
C GLN A 208 -11.97 1.84 12.25
N PHE A 209 -12.32 2.81 11.42
CA PHE A 209 -11.75 4.15 11.41
C PHE A 209 -12.83 5.19 11.16
N ILE A 210 -12.53 6.45 11.46
CA ILE A 210 -13.38 7.60 11.13
C ILE A 210 -12.80 8.27 9.89
N VAL A 211 -13.65 8.59 8.92
CA VAL A 211 -13.26 9.39 7.77
C VAL A 211 -13.14 10.85 8.19
N ILE A 212 -11.96 11.45 8.01
CA ILE A 212 -11.69 12.84 8.39
C ILE A 212 -11.48 13.77 7.19
N GLY A 213 -11.27 13.21 5.98
CA GLY A 213 -11.03 13.99 4.77
C GLY A 213 -11.13 13.15 3.50
N GLY A 214 -11.14 13.81 2.34
CA GLY A 214 -11.41 13.22 1.02
C GLY A 214 -12.77 13.69 0.44
N PRO A 215 -13.20 13.19 -0.73
CA PRO A 215 -12.52 12.25 -1.62
C PRO A 215 -11.43 12.94 -2.44
N GLU A 216 -10.25 12.31 -2.54
CA GLU A 216 -9.20 12.73 -3.46
C GLU A 216 -9.00 11.67 -4.53
N GLN A 217 -9.05 12.07 -5.80
CA GLN A 217 -8.89 11.14 -6.91
C GLN A 217 -7.46 11.20 -7.44
N GLN A 218 -6.70 10.13 -7.21
CA GLN A 218 -5.31 10.01 -7.64
C GLN A 218 -5.00 8.58 -8.06
N ASP A 219 -4.19 8.42 -9.11
CA ASP A 219 -3.82 7.13 -9.69
C ASP A 219 -5.03 6.25 -10.07
N ASN A 220 -6.10 6.88 -10.57
CA ASN A 220 -7.38 6.25 -10.91
C ASN A 220 -8.07 5.54 -9.73
N LEU A 221 -7.69 5.87 -8.49
CA LEU A 221 -8.33 5.41 -7.27
C LEU A 221 -8.91 6.61 -6.51
N THR A 222 -9.97 6.36 -5.76
CA THR A 222 -10.50 7.34 -4.81
C THR A 222 -9.86 7.09 -3.46
N TRP A 223 -9.28 8.12 -2.88
CA TRP A 223 -8.60 8.09 -1.60
C TRP A 223 -9.39 8.86 -0.56
N TRP A 224 -9.43 8.31 0.65
CA TRP A 224 -10.05 8.92 1.81
C TRP A 224 -9.04 8.98 2.95
N GLN A 225 -9.02 10.10 3.64
CA GLN A 225 -8.24 10.26 4.84
C GLN A 225 -9.01 9.68 6.02
N ILE A 226 -8.43 8.69 6.66
CA ILE A 226 -9.02 7.98 7.79
C ILE A 226 -8.16 8.19 9.04
N GLN A 227 -8.82 8.19 10.20
CA GLN A 227 -8.20 8.37 11.50
C GLN A 227 -8.80 7.39 12.50
N ASP A 228 -7.94 6.82 13.35
CA ASP A 228 -8.37 5.97 14.45
C ASP A 228 -9.02 6.83 15.56
N SER A 229 -10.23 6.45 15.98
CA SER A 229 -10.95 7.13 17.06
C SER A 229 -10.21 7.07 18.40
N ALA A 230 -9.44 6.00 18.64
CA ALA A 230 -8.71 5.80 19.88
C ALA A 230 -7.34 6.50 19.88
N ASN A 231 -6.75 6.71 18.71
CA ASN A 231 -5.44 7.33 18.58
C ASN A 231 -5.35 8.25 17.35
N PRO A 232 -5.44 9.58 17.54
CA PRO A 232 -5.42 10.52 16.43
C PRO A 232 -4.09 10.54 15.65
N ALA A 233 -2.99 10.02 16.21
CA ALA A 233 -1.72 9.88 15.50
C ALA A 233 -1.75 8.76 14.44
N ARG A 234 -2.71 7.85 14.52
CA ARG A 234 -2.95 6.80 13.52
C ARG A 234 -3.92 7.35 12.46
N SER A 235 -3.41 8.25 11.63
CA SER A 235 -4.15 8.83 10.51
C SER A 235 -3.38 8.68 9.20
N GLY A 236 -4.11 8.57 8.09
CA GLY A 236 -3.52 8.61 6.76
C GLY A 236 -4.54 8.33 5.66
N TRP A 237 -4.06 8.14 4.44
CA TRP A 237 -4.87 7.95 3.25
C TRP A 237 -5.03 6.48 2.90
N ALA A 238 -6.28 6.07 2.69
CA ALA A 238 -6.67 4.72 2.31
C ALA A 238 -7.51 4.75 1.04
N SER A 239 -7.41 3.69 0.23
CA SER A 239 -8.21 3.56 -0.98
C SER A 239 -9.65 3.17 -0.65
N ALA A 240 -10.61 3.88 -1.24
CA ALA A 240 -12.05 3.69 -1.07
C ALA A 240 -12.52 2.27 -1.37
N GLN A 241 -11.83 1.55 -2.25
CA GLN A 241 -12.22 0.20 -2.65
C GLN A 241 -12.23 -0.80 -1.48
N TYR A 242 -11.35 -0.57 -0.49
CA TYR A 242 -11.18 -1.41 0.70
C TYR A 242 -11.89 -0.84 1.93
N LEU A 243 -12.73 0.18 1.75
CA LEU A 243 -13.47 0.82 2.83
C LEU A 243 -14.97 0.61 2.61
N ARG A 244 -15.68 0.30 3.69
CA ARG A 244 -17.14 0.25 3.73
C ARG A 244 -17.63 1.16 4.84
N ALA A 245 -18.52 2.09 4.52
CA ALA A 245 -19.18 2.92 5.52
C ALA A 245 -20.18 2.08 6.31
N ILE A 246 -20.11 2.17 7.63
CA ILE A 246 -21.10 1.62 8.53
C ILE A 246 -22.15 2.71 8.73
N PRO A 247 -23.43 2.48 8.39
CA PRO A 247 -24.49 3.41 8.73
C PRO A 247 -24.54 3.57 10.24
N ALA A 248 -24.47 4.81 10.73
CA ALA A 248 -24.84 5.10 12.10
C ALA A 248 -26.31 4.73 12.25
N GLU A 249 -26.63 3.74 13.11
CA GLU A 249 -28.01 3.47 13.49
C GLU A 249 -28.59 4.77 14.04
N GLN A 250 -29.55 5.36 13.31
CA GLN A 250 -30.28 6.52 13.80
C GLN A 250 -31.15 6.07 14.98
N PRO A 251 -31.12 6.77 16.13
CA PRO A 251 -31.89 6.41 17.32
C PRO A 251 -33.40 6.53 17.13
#